data_AF-A0A7X8MRJ2-F1
#
_entry.id   AF-A0A7X8MRJ2-F1
#
_cell.length_a   1.000
_cell.length_b   1.000
_cell.length_c   1.000
_cell.angle_alpha   90.00
_cell.angle_beta   90.00
_cell.angle_gamma   90.00
#
_symmetry.space_group_name_H-M   'P 1'
#
loop_
_entity.id
_entity.type
_entity.pdbx_description
1 polymer ?
#
loop_
_entity_poly.entity_id
_entity_poly.type
_entity_poly.pdbx_seq_one_letter_code
_entity_poly.pdbx_strand_id
1 'polypeptide(L)'
;MYEQINKDIAEAKGQVRKKERLEALLQRAKESLYQEEERLSSLKKVLRKEEKDVKKLEGMSIRKLVYTILGNKEEKLSKEQREFLSAKLKYDECRNAVQVLRDEIESYLSQLSELGDLHYYLEQLLKKKEELVLSSGDKDASKIQENLDKIAQFFIEQNEIREAILAGNNAMDALEAAIEAARAGESGKGFAVVADEIRKLAEQSSAATSNIQALIAEVKEKSKLAYSTMEDSKIVVEAQTEAVRQTKDIFNKISSSIENIKNETKEIVTSINETNNQKEQILDTMQSISSVSEESSASTEEVSAATEEISAAMNEFNSTASQLSELVQLLEREINKFKLK
;
A
#
# COMPACT_ATOMS: atom_id res chain seq x y z
N MET A 1 -2.86 -6.33 -5.97
CA MET A 1 -4.14 -6.19 -5.22
C MET A 1 -4.10 -5.04 -4.23
N TYR A 2 -3.03 -4.91 -3.42
CA TYR A 2 -2.78 -3.76 -2.54
C TYR A 2 -2.71 -2.40 -3.25
N GLU A 3 -2.00 -2.30 -4.38
CA GLU A 3 -1.93 -1.05 -5.16
C GLU A 3 -3.30 -0.56 -5.67
N GLN A 4 -4.18 -1.50 -6.07
CA GLN A 4 -5.51 -1.17 -6.55
C GLN A 4 -6.40 -0.62 -5.42
N ILE A 5 -6.37 -1.26 -4.24
CA ILE A 5 -7.11 -0.77 -3.06
C ILE A 5 -6.61 0.61 -2.60
N ASN A 6 -5.30 0.84 -2.64
CA ASN A 6 -4.74 2.15 -2.29
C ASN A 6 -5.15 3.24 -3.28
N LYS A 7 -5.24 2.91 -4.58
CA LYS A 7 -5.73 3.81 -5.63
C LYS A 7 -7.22 4.14 -5.43
N ASP A 8 -8.04 3.13 -5.13
CA ASP A 8 -9.48 3.29 -4.90
C ASP A 8 -9.77 4.11 -3.63
N ILE A 9 -8.96 3.94 -2.56
CA ILE A 9 -9.04 4.79 -1.35
C ILE A 9 -8.65 6.24 -1.65
N ALA A 10 -7.63 6.47 -2.47
CA ALA A 10 -7.22 7.82 -2.86
C ALA A 10 -8.32 8.53 -3.67
N GLU A 11 -8.98 7.81 -4.57
CA GLU A 11 -10.11 8.32 -5.35
C GLU A 11 -11.33 8.62 -4.48
N ALA A 12 -11.69 7.72 -3.56
CA ALA A 12 -12.77 7.93 -2.59
C ALA A 12 -12.50 9.14 -1.68
N LYS A 13 -11.27 9.31 -1.16
CA LYS A 13 -10.88 10.52 -0.40
C LYS A 13 -11.01 11.80 -1.23
N GLY A 14 -10.71 11.73 -2.53
CA GLY A 14 -10.91 12.84 -3.46
C GLY A 14 -12.38 13.24 -3.60
N GLN A 15 -13.27 12.25 -3.66
CA GLN A 15 -14.72 12.48 -3.73
C GLN A 15 -15.32 12.97 -2.40
N VAL A 16 -14.81 12.54 -1.24
CA VAL A 16 -15.21 13.10 0.08
C VAL A 16 -14.88 14.60 0.16
N ARG A 17 -13.68 15.01 -0.25
CA ARG A 17 -13.31 16.44 -0.29
C ARG A 17 -14.19 17.24 -1.23
N LYS A 18 -14.63 16.65 -2.34
CA LYS A 18 -15.58 17.26 -3.27
C LYS A 18 -16.95 17.45 -2.60
N LYS A 19 -17.42 16.47 -1.82
CA LYS A 19 -18.66 16.52 -1.03
C LYS A 19 -18.60 17.64 0.02
N GLU A 20 -17.55 17.69 0.84
CA GLU A 20 -17.37 18.75 1.86
C GLU A 20 -17.37 20.16 1.24
N ARG A 21 -16.74 20.31 0.06
CA ARG A 21 -16.75 21.57 -0.68
C ARG A 21 -18.15 21.96 -1.16
N LEU A 22 -18.93 20.99 -1.66
CA LEU A 22 -20.30 21.21 -2.10
C LEU A 22 -21.23 21.55 -0.93
N GLU A 23 -21.06 20.92 0.23
CA GLU A 23 -21.82 21.23 1.45
C GLU A 23 -21.53 22.66 1.95
N ALA A 24 -20.25 23.08 1.93
CA ALA A 24 -19.88 24.44 2.30
C ALA A 24 -20.45 25.50 1.32
N LEU A 25 -20.48 25.20 0.02
CA LEU A 25 -21.09 26.07 -0.98
C LEU A 25 -22.61 26.14 -0.82
N LEU A 26 -23.26 25.00 -0.57
CA LEU A 26 -24.69 24.91 -0.29
C LEU A 26 -25.08 25.75 0.94
N GLN A 27 -24.29 25.67 2.01
CA GLN A 27 -24.54 26.44 3.22
C GLN A 27 -24.47 27.96 2.97
N ARG A 28 -23.44 28.43 2.27
CA ARG A 28 -23.31 29.85 1.88
C ARG A 28 -24.44 30.31 0.96
N ALA A 29 -24.87 29.46 0.03
CA ALA A 29 -25.98 29.77 -0.86
C ALA A 29 -27.30 29.89 -0.08
N LYS A 30 -27.55 29.02 0.90
CA LYS A 30 -28.71 29.11 1.80
C LYS A 30 -28.71 30.39 2.65
N GLU A 31 -27.56 30.77 3.20
CA GLU A 31 -27.41 32.01 3.97
C GLU A 31 -27.68 33.24 3.09
N SER A 32 -27.16 33.26 1.87
CA SER A 32 -27.38 34.35 0.90
C SER A 32 -28.85 34.41 0.46
N LEU A 33 -29.49 33.26 0.24
CA LEU A 33 -30.92 33.17 -0.08
C LEU A 33 -31.77 33.76 1.04
N TYR A 34 -31.47 33.42 2.30
CA TYR A 34 -32.19 33.95 3.45
C TYR A 34 -32.13 35.50 3.51
N GLN A 35 -30.96 36.08 3.31
CA GLN A 35 -30.78 37.54 3.29
C GLN A 35 -31.55 38.22 2.15
N GLU A 36 -31.52 37.65 0.95
CA GLU A 36 -32.23 38.20 -0.21
C GLU A 36 -33.76 38.01 -0.10
N GLU A 37 -34.25 36.95 0.56
CA GLU A 37 -35.68 36.79 0.86
C GLU A 37 -36.20 37.83 1.87
N GLU A 38 -35.41 38.16 2.91
CA GLU A 38 -35.73 39.27 3.82
C GLU A 38 -35.76 40.61 3.07
N ARG A 39 -34.76 40.83 2.21
CA ARG A 39 -34.68 42.03 1.36
C ARG A 39 -35.88 42.13 0.42
N LEU A 40 -36.27 41.04 -0.23
CA LEU A 40 -37.44 40.96 -1.12
C LEU A 40 -38.74 41.30 -0.37
N SER A 41 -38.88 40.81 0.86
CA SER A 41 -40.02 41.12 1.74
C SER A 41 -40.09 42.61 2.08
N SER A 42 -38.95 43.23 2.37
CA SER A 42 -38.86 44.68 2.62
C SER A 42 -39.22 45.51 1.38
N LEU A 43 -38.68 45.16 0.21
CA LEU A 43 -38.95 45.82 -1.07
C LEU A 43 -40.41 45.68 -1.50
N LYS A 44 -41.05 44.54 -1.21
CA LYS A 44 -42.48 44.32 -1.47
C LYS A 44 -43.36 45.29 -0.66
N LYS A 45 -42.97 45.61 0.57
CA LYS A 45 -43.68 46.61 1.40
C LYS A 45 -43.54 48.02 0.83
N VAL A 46 -42.33 48.38 0.40
CA VAL A 46 -42.05 49.67 -0.26
C VAL A 46 -42.84 49.80 -1.56
N LEU A 47 -42.77 48.80 -2.44
CA LEU A 47 -43.50 48.79 -3.71
C LEU A 47 -45.01 48.97 -3.53
N ARG A 48 -45.62 48.31 -2.53
CA ARG A 48 -47.05 48.47 -2.20
C ARG A 48 -47.40 49.87 -1.67
N LYS A 49 -46.45 50.57 -1.06
CA LYS A 49 -46.65 51.94 -0.57
C LYS A 49 -46.62 52.91 -1.76
N GLU A 50 -45.60 52.82 -2.60
CA GLU A 50 -45.47 53.62 -3.83
C GLU A 50 -46.66 53.40 -4.77
N GLU A 51 -47.13 52.15 -4.94
CA GLU A 51 -48.32 51.85 -5.76
C GLU A 51 -49.60 52.53 -5.23
N LYS A 52 -49.74 52.64 -3.91
CA LYS A 52 -50.88 53.33 -3.28
C LYS A 52 -50.79 54.83 -3.46
N ASP A 53 -49.59 55.41 -3.40
CA ASP A 53 -49.39 56.84 -3.52
C ASP A 53 -49.60 57.30 -4.97
N VAL A 54 -49.17 56.51 -5.97
CA VAL A 54 -49.54 56.70 -7.39
C VAL A 54 -51.07 56.61 -7.59
N LYS A 55 -51.74 55.57 -7.08
CA LYS A 55 -53.21 55.40 -7.21
C LYS A 55 -54.03 56.51 -6.56
N LYS A 56 -53.57 57.06 -5.43
CA LYS A 56 -54.23 58.21 -4.77
C LYS A 56 -54.20 59.47 -5.65
N LEU A 57 -53.11 59.68 -6.39
CA LEU A 57 -52.93 60.85 -7.26
C LEU A 57 -53.70 60.73 -8.58
N GLU A 58 -53.86 59.50 -9.09
CA GLU A 58 -54.69 59.18 -10.27
C GLU A 58 -56.20 59.31 -9.98
N GLY A 59 -56.66 58.94 -8.78
CA GLY A 59 -58.08 58.97 -8.38
C GLY A 59 -58.65 60.32 -7.91
N MET A 60 -57.87 61.40 -7.91
CA MET A 60 -58.33 62.73 -7.46
C MET A 60 -59.26 63.42 -8.49
N SER A 61 -60.50 63.73 -8.09
CA SER A 61 -61.47 64.50 -8.87
C SER A 61 -60.99 65.94 -9.18
N ILE A 62 -61.27 66.39 -10.42
CA ILE A 62 -60.92 67.71 -11.01
C ILE A 62 -61.28 68.90 -10.09
N ARG A 63 -62.27 68.75 -9.20
CA ARG A 63 -62.71 69.80 -8.26
C ARG A 63 -61.79 70.00 -7.03
N LYS A 64 -61.13 68.94 -6.54
CA LYS A 64 -60.04 69.02 -5.53
C LYS A 64 -58.70 69.45 -6.13
N LEU A 65 -58.59 69.27 -7.45
CA LEU A 65 -57.44 69.67 -8.26
C LEU A 65 -57.29 71.20 -8.27
N VAL A 66 -58.37 71.95 -8.49
CA VAL A 66 -58.33 73.43 -8.54
C VAL A 66 -57.82 74.05 -7.23
N TYR A 67 -58.04 73.40 -6.08
CA TYR A 67 -57.53 73.84 -4.78
C TYR A 67 -56.03 73.56 -4.56
N THR A 68 -55.43 72.68 -5.36
CA THR A 68 -54.00 72.30 -5.25
C THR A 68 -53.19 72.79 -6.46
N ILE A 69 -53.86 73.36 -7.47
CA ILE A 69 -53.22 73.84 -8.71
C ILE A 69 -52.85 75.32 -8.55
N LEU A 70 -51.55 75.55 -8.50
CA LEU A 70 -50.89 76.10 -9.68
C LEU A 70 -49.57 75.35 -9.88
N GLY A 71 -49.48 74.56 -10.95
CA GLY A 71 -48.25 74.01 -11.51
C GLY A 71 -47.89 72.54 -11.21
N ASN A 72 -48.17 72.01 -10.01
CA ASN A 72 -47.35 70.91 -9.49
C ASN A 72 -47.92 69.47 -9.60
N LYS A 73 -49.10 69.25 -10.20
CA LYS A 73 -49.71 67.89 -10.22
C LYS A 73 -48.97 66.94 -11.16
N GLU A 74 -48.68 67.37 -12.39
CA GLU A 74 -48.01 66.53 -13.38
C GLU A 74 -46.57 66.22 -12.96
N GLU A 75 -45.85 67.19 -12.39
CA GLU A 75 -44.50 66.97 -11.83
C GLU A 75 -44.50 66.01 -10.65
N LYS A 76 -45.47 66.13 -9.72
CA LYS A 76 -45.59 65.20 -8.59
C LYS A 76 -45.98 63.80 -9.04
N LEU A 77 -46.94 63.66 -9.95
CA LEU A 77 -47.31 62.36 -10.50
C LEU A 77 -46.14 61.70 -11.24
N SER A 78 -45.39 62.47 -12.04
CA SER A 78 -44.19 62.00 -12.74
C SER A 78 -43.06 61.60 -11.78
N LYS A 79 -42.92 62.27 -10.63
CA LYS A 79 -41.96 61.90 -9.60
C LYS A 79 -42.33 60.58 -8.93
N GLU A 80 -43.58 60.43 -8.50
CA GLU A 80 -44.09 59.22 -7.83
C GLU A 80 -44.10 58.01 -8.79
N GLN A 81 -44.40 58.22 -10.08
CA GLN A 81 -44.26 57.16 -11.11
C GLN A 81 -42.81 56.71 -11.30
N ARG A 82 -41.82 57.63 -11.23
CA ARG A 82 -40.39 57.28 -11.28
C ARG A 82 -39.93 56.53 -10.03
N GLU A 83 -40.40 56.93 -8.85
CA GLU A 83 -40.11 56.26 -7.58
C GLU A 83 -40.72 54.85 -7.55
N PHE A 84 -41.96 54.69 -8.01
CA PHE A 84 -42.60 53.39 -8.22
C PHE A 84 -41.83 52.50 -9.20
N LEU A 85 -41.41 53.04 -10.36
CA LEU A 85 -40.69 52.27 -11.37
C LEU A 85 -39.31 51.81 -10.85
N SER A 86 -38.61 52.67 -10.10
CA SER A 86 -37.34 52.35 -9.44
C SER A 86 -37.52 51.27 -8.35
N ALA A 87 -38.57 51.37 -7.53
CA ALA A 87 -38.90 50.36 -6.54
C ALA A 87 -39.27 49.01 -7.20
N LYS A 88 -39.97 49.04 -8.34
CA LYS A 88 -40.33 47.86 -9.12
C LYS A 88 -39.10 47.19 -9.73
N LEU A 89 -38.18 47.96 -10.31
CA LEU A 89 -36.89 47.45 -10.83
C LEU A 89 -36.09 46.75 -9.74
N LYS A 90 -35.91 47.38 -8.58
CA LYS A 90 -35.19 46.77 -7.44
C LYS A 90 -35.88 45.51 -6.92
N TYR A 91 -37.22 45.50 -6.92
CA TYR A 91 -37.99 44.32 -6.54
C TYR A 91 -37.80 43.16 -7.53
N ASP A 92 -37.86 43.44 -8.84
CA ASP A 92 -37.69 42.43 -9.89
C ASP A 92 -36.24 41.89 -9.93
N GLU A 93 -35.24 42.75 -9.72
CA GLU A 93 -33.83 42.34 -9.59
C GLU A 93 -33.61 41.40 -8.40
N CYS A 94 -34.11 41.78 -7.21
CA CYS A 94 -34.01 40.95 -6.01
C CYS A 94 -34.78 39.63 -6.18
N ARG A 95 -35.95 39.66 -6.82
CA ARG A 95 -36.73 38.46 -7.14
C ARG A 95 -35.96 37.50 -8.05
N ASN A 96 -35.28 38.03 -9.07
CA ASN A 96 -34.46 37.22 -9.96
C ASN A 96 -33.24 36.63 -9.24
N ALA A 97 -32.57 37.39 -8.36
CA ALA A 97 -31.46 36.89 -7.55
C ALA A 97 -31.89 35.72 -6.64
N VAL A 98 -33.05 35.83 -5.98
CA VAL A 98 -33.65 34.74 -5.18
C VAL A 98 -33.90 33.49 -6.03
N GLN A 99 -34.40 33.66 -7.27
CA GLN A 99 -34.64 32.52 -8.16
C GLN A 99 -33.33 31.82 -8.56
N VAL A 100 -32.29 32.57 -8.95
CA VAL A 100 -30.98 32.01 -9.29
C VAL A 100 -30.37 31.23 -8.13
N LEU A 101 -30.45 31.77 -6.91
CA LEU A 101 -29.94 31.10 -5.71
C LEU A 101 -30.69 29.79 -5.41
N ARG A 102 -32.01 29.74 -5.65
CA ARG A 102 -32.79 28.50 -5.50
C ARG A 102 -32.35 27.44 -6.52
N ASP A 103 -32.16 27.85 -7.77
CA ASP A 103 -31.71 26.94 -8.83
C ASP A 103 -30.28 26.40 -8.55
N GLU A 104 -29.38 27.24 -8.02
CA GLU A 104 -28.05 26.81 -7.56
C GLU A 104 -28.13 25.81 -6.40
N ILE A 105 -28.98 26.07 -5.41
CA ILE A 105 -29.20 25.17 -4.27
C ILE A 105 -29.73 23.80 -4.74
N GLU A 106 -30.69 23.77 -5.67
CA GLU A 106 -31.17 22.52 -6.26
C GLU A 106 -30.05 21.77 -6.99
N SER A 107 -29.21 22.47 -7.76
CA SER A 107 -28.05 21.88 -8.43
C SER A 107 -27.06 21.26 -7.45
N TYR A 108 -26.74 21.96 -6.34
CA TYR A 108 -25.85 21.42 -5.31
C TYR A 108 -26.46 20.21 -4.59
N LEU A 109 -27.76 20.24 -4.27
CA LEU A 109 -28.47 19.12 -3.66
C LEU A 109 -28.49 17.90 -4.59
N SER A 110 -28.67 18.08 -5.90
CA SER A 110 -28.58 17.01 -6.89
C SER A 110 -27.18 16.41 -6.95
N GLN A 111 -26.13 17.23 -7.00
CA GLN A 111 -24.74 16.75 -7.00
C GLN A 111 -24.38 16.00 -5.71
N LEU A 112 -24.89 16.46 -4.56
CA LEU A 112 -24.71 15.78 -3.27
C LEU A 112 -25.46 14.45 -3.20
N SER A 113 -26.64 14.37 -3.81
CA SER A 113 -27.41 13.13 -3.95
C SER A 113 -26.68 12.09 -4.80
N GLU A 114 -26.04 12.49 -5.90
CA GLU A 114 -25.27 11.58 -6.77
C GLU A 114 -24.01 11.03 -6.08
N LEU A 115 -23.44 11.77 -5.13
CA LEU A 115 -22.29 11.34 -4.33
C LEU A 115 -22.65 10.26 -3.29
N GLY A 116 -23.92 9.97 -3.02
CA GLY A 116 -24.37 8.85 -2.18
C GLY A 116 -23.73 8.77 -0.78
N ASP A 117 -23.75 7.56 -0.20
CA ASP A 117 -23.10 7.26 1.08
C ASP A 117 -21.63 6.86 0.87
N LEU A 118 -20.84 7.87 0.53
CA LEU A 118 -19.41 7.74 0.28
C LEU A 118 -18.62 7.37 1.54
N HIS A 119 -19.21 7.59 2.73
CA HIS A 119 -18.62 7.20 4.01
C HIS A 119 -18.71 5.68 4.20
N TYR A 120 -19.89 5.10 3.93
CA TYR A 120 -20.07 3.64 3.93
C TYR A 120 -19.13 2.95 2.91
N TYR A 121 -18.98 3.51 1.71
CA TYR A 121 -18.08 2.96 0.70
C TYR A 121 -16.60 2.99 1.14
N LEU A 122 -16.15 4.09 1.75
CA LEU A 122 -14.81 4.20 2.31
C LEU A 122 -14.59 3.20 3.46
N GLU A 123 -15.58 3.00 4.32
CA GLU A 123 -15.54 2.04 5.43
C GLU A 123 -15.39 0.59 4.93
N GLN A 124 -16.10 0.23 3.86
CA GLN A 124 -15.96 -1.10 3.24
C GLN A 124 -14.59 -1.32 2.59
N LEU A 125 -14.01 -0.29 1.95
CA LEU A 125 -12.65 -0.36 1.40
C LEU A 125 -11.59 -0.49 2.49
N LEU A 126 -11.79 0.18 3.63
CA LEU A 126 -10.92 0.08 4.80
C LEU A 126 -11.00 -1.33 5.44
N LYS A 127 -12.21 -1.87 5.64
CA LYS A 127 -12.39 -3.26 6.12
C LYS A 127 -11.75 -4.29 5.20
N LYS A 128 -11.86 -4.10 3.88
CA LYS A 128 -11.23 -4.99 2.90
C LYS A 128 -9.70 -4.89 2.90
N LYS A 129 -9.14 -3.70 3.18
CA LYS A 129 -7.70 -3.51 3.42
C LYS A 129 -7.27 -4.20 4.72
N GLU A 130 -8.09 -4.10 5.77
CA GLU A 130 -7.87 -4.75 7.08
C GLU A 130 -7.83 -6.29 6.96
N GLU A 131 -8.80 -6.90 6.27
CA GLU A 131 -8.82 -8.35 6.01
C GLU A 131 -7.59 -8.83 5.23
N LEU A 132 -7.12 -8.05 4.26
CA LEU A 132 -5.91 -8.36 3.49
C LEU A 132 -4.64 -8.28 4.34
N VAL A 133 -4.58 -7.36 5.29
CA VAL A 133 -3.44 -7.18 6.20
C VAL A 133 -3.40 -8.27 7.27
N LEU A 134 -4.57 -8.69 7.76
CA LEU A 134 -4.69 -9.81 8.71
C LEU A 134 -4.22 -11.14 8.09
N SER A 135 -4.33 -11.31 6.78
CA SER A 135 -3.83 -12.50 6.08
C SER A 135 -2.29 -12.55 5.91
N SER A 136 -1.59 -11.43 6.15
CA SER A 136 -0.13 -11.31 5.91
C SER A 136 0.79 -11.58 7.12
N GLY A 137 0.25 -11.96 8.27
CA GLY A 137 1.01 -12.75 9.27
C GLY A 137 2.26 -12.11 9.88
N ASP A 138 2.31 -10.79 10.10
CA ASP A 138 3.41 -10.15 10.83
C ASP A 138 2.91 -9.31 12.01
N LYS A 139 3.42 -9.63 13.21
CA LYS A 139 2.98 -9.01 14.48
C LYS A 139 3.22 -7.50 14.51
N ASP A 140 4.21 -7.03 13.76
CA ASP A 140 4.54 -5.61 13.68
C ASP A 140 3.64 -4.84 12.70
N ALA A 141 3.20 -5.49 11.61
CA ALA A 141 2.17 -4.94 10.73
C ALA A 141 0.82 -4.78 11.45
N SER A 142 0.46 -5.74 12.32
CA SER A 142 -0.75 -5.65 13.15
C SER A 142 -0.72 -4.48 14.14
N LYS A 143 0.43 -4.20 14.77
CA LYS A 143 0.57 -3.05 15.68
C LYS A 143 0.56 -1.72 14.93
N ILE A 144 1.19 -1.67 13.75
CA ILE A 144 1.14 -0.50 12.87
C ILE A 144 -0.31 -0.21 12.46
N GLN A 145 -1.07 -1.24 12.09
CA GLN A 145 -2.50 -1.11 11.75
C GLN A 145 -3.32 -0.62 12.95
N GLU A 146 -3.15 -1.21 14.13
CA GLU A 146 -3.86 -0.77 15.34
C GLU A 146 -3.58 0.71 15.66
N ASN A 147 -2.35 1.18 15.46
CA ASN A 147 -2.02 2.59 15.66
C ASN A 147 -2.59 3.49 14.55
N LEU A 148 -2.66 3.03 13.30
CA LEU A 148 -3.35 3.75 12.22
C LEU A 148 -4.84 3.92 12.53
N ASP A 149 -5.48 2.89 13.08
CA ASP A 149 -6.90 2.91 13.44
C ASP A 149 -7.14 3.86 14.63
N LYS A 150 -6.27 3.85 15.65
CA LYS A 150 -6.30 4.82 16.75
C LYS A 150 -6.13 6.26 16.25
N ILE A 151 -5.21 6.50 15.32
CA ILE A 151 -5.02 7.83 14.71
C ILE A 151 -6.26 8.25 13.92
N ALA A 152 -6.88 7.33 13.17
CA ALA A 152 -8.12 7.60 12.44
C ALA A 152 -9.27 7.96 13.38
N GLN A 153 -9.42 7.24 14.49
CA GLN A 153 -10.41 7.52 15.52
C GLN A 153 -10.18 8.88 16.18
N PHE A 154 -8.91 9.22 16.46
CA PHE A 154 -8.50 10.52 16.98
C PHE A 154 -8.88 11.68 16.04
N PHE A 155 -8.83 11.47 14.71
CA PHE A 155 -9.29 12.47 13.75
C PHE A 155 -10.80 12.70 13.79
N ILE A 156 -11.59 11.67 14.08
CA ILE A 156 -13.05 11.78 14.19
C ILE A 156 -13.40 12.60 15.43
N GLU A 157 -12.83 12.25 16.59
CA GLU A 157 -13.02 12.98 17.85
C GLU A 157 -12.64 14.47 17.72
N GLN A 158 -11.54 14.77 17.01
CA GLN A 158 -11.17 16.16 16.75
C GLN A 158 -12.21 16.95 15.94
N ASN A 159 -12.87 16.32 14.97
CA ASN A 159 -13.90 16.99 14.18
C ASN A 159 -15.14 17.29 15.02
N GLU A 160 -15.54 16.37 15.90
CA GLU A 160 -16.66 16.59 16.83
C GLU A 160 -16.38 17.75 17.79
N ILE A 161 -15.17 17.82 18.35
CA ILE A 161 -14.75 18.94 19.21
C ILE A 161 -14.77 20.26 18.42
N ARG A 162 -14.35 20.25 17.15
CA ARG A 162 -14.40 21.43 16.28
C ARG A 162 -15.83 21.90 16.03
N GLU A 163 -16.78 20.99 15.83
CA GLU A 163 -18.19 21.33 15.67
C GLU A 163 -18.80 21.91 16.95
N ALA A 164 -18.48 21.32 18.11
CA ALA A 164 -18.90 21.84 19.41
C ALA A 164 -18.39 23.27 19.66
N ILE A 165 -17.14 23.54 19.26
CA ILE A 165 -16.52 24.88 19.28
C ILE A 165 -17.29 25.87 18.40
N LEU A 166 -17.61 25.49 17.15
CA LEU A 166 -18.36 26.34 16.23
C LEU A 166 -19.77 26.64 16.75
N ALA A 167 -20.45 25.64 17.32
CA ALA A 167 -21.75 25.83 17.95
C ALA A 167 -21.68 26.77 19.16
N GLY A 168 -20.62 26.67 19.97
CA GLY A 168 -20.36 27.57 21.09
C GLY A 168 -20.12 29.02 20.66
N ASN A 169 -19.36 29.23 19.59
CA ASN A 169 -19.14 30.57 19.03
C ASN A 169 -20.45 31.17 18.48
N ASN A 170 -21.25 30.39 17.75
CA ASN A 170 -22.56 30.84 17.26
C ASN A 170 -23.51 31.20 18.41
N ALA A 171 -23.48 30.42 19.50
CA ALA A 171 -24.25 30.73 20.70
C ALA A 171 -23.78 32.05 21.35
N MET A 172 -22.50 32.39 21.22
CA MET A 172 -21.96 33.65 21.69
C MET A 172 -22.40 34.85 20.86
N ASP A 173 -22.32 34.73 19.54
CA ASP A 173 -22.81 35.77 18.63
C ASP A 173 -24.31 36.04 18.86
N ALA A 174 -25.09 34.98 19.12
CA ALA A 174 -26.51 35.09 19.47
C ALA A 174 -26.75 35.79 20.82
N LEU A 175 -25.88 35.56 21.80
CA LEU A 175 -25.94 36.23 23.10
C LEU A 175 -25.60 37.72 22.99
N GLU A 176 -24.61 38.07 22.16
CA GLU A 176 -24.24 39.45 21.86
C GLU A 176 -25.41 40.21 21.23
N ALA A 177 -26.10 39.60 20.26
CA ALA A 177 -27.31 40.15 19.66
C ALA A 177 -28.46 40.32 20.67
N ALA A 178 -28.64 39.37 21.59
CA ALA A 178 -29.65 39.43 22.65
C ALA A 178 -29.37 40.53 23.69
N ILE A 179 -28.09 40.73 24.04
CA ILE A 179 -27.63 41.81 24.92
C ILE A 179 -27.90 43.18 24.30
N GLU A 180 -27.60 43.35 23.02
CA GLU A 180 -27.79 44.62 22.31
C GLU A 180 -29.29 44.97 22.17
N ALA A 181 -30.14 43.96 21.98
CA ALA A 181 -31.59 44.11 22.01
C ALA A 181 -32.12 44.51 23.40
N ALA A 182 -31.55 43.99 24.49
CA ALA A 182 -31.91 44.35 25.86
C ALA A 182 -31.46 45.77 26.27
N ARG A 183 -30.42 46.31 25.61
CA ARG A 183 -29.93 47.69 25.79
C ARG A 183 -30.86 48.77 25.19
N ALA A 184 -31.79 48.42 24.30
CA ALA A 184 -32.63 49.37 23.55
C ALA A 184 -33.86 49.96 24.30
N GLY A 185 -33.93 49.93 25.64
CA GLY A 185 -35.10 50.42 26.40
C GLY A 185 -34.83 50.97 27.82
N GLU A 186 -35.77 51.78 28.34
CA GLU A 186 -35.64 52.54 29.61
C GLU A 186 -35.53 51.69 30.90
N SER A 187 -35.92 50.41 30.88
CA SER A 187 -35.84 49.51 32.06
C SER A 187 -34.50 48.77 32.23
N GLY A 188 -33.53 48.93 31.32
CA GLY A 188 -32.33 48.06 31.22
C GLY A 188 -31.09 48.48 32.01
N LYS A 189 -31.09 49.61 32.75
CA LYS A 189 -29.88 50.17 33.38
C LYS A 189 -29.20 49.25 34.42
N GLY A 190 -29.95 48.38 35.09
CA GLY A 190 -29.39 47.35 35.99
C GLY A 190 -28.88 46.09 35.26
N PHE A 191 -29.45 45.80 34.09
CA PHE A 191 -29.03 44.68 33.23
C PHE A 191 -27.75 45.00 32.42
N ALA A 192 -27.43 46.28 32.22
CA ALA A 192 -26.24 46.70 31.48
C ALA A 192 -24.92 46.22 32.12
N VAL A 193 -24.84 46.16 33.45
CA VAL A 193 -23.64 45.69 34.16
C VAL A 193 -23.49 44.17 34.07
N VAL A 194 -24.60 43.44 34.20
CA VAL A 194 -24.62 41.97 34.02
C VAL A 194 -24.30 41.60 32.57
N ALA A 195 -24.80 42.37 31.61
CA ALA A 195 -24.50 42.19 30.20
C ALA A 195 -23.02 42.43 29.86
N ASP A 196 -22.37 43.45 30.42
CA ASP A 196 -20.93 43.66 30.22
C ASP A 196 -20.07 42.55 30.85
N GLU A 197 -20.50 41.97 31.97
CA GLU A 197 -19.80 40.84 32.59
C GLU A 197 -19.99 39.55 31.78
N ILE A 198 -21.21 39.32 31.24
CA ILE A 198 -21.49 38.25 30.30
C ILE A 198 -20.67 38.43 29.01
N ARG A 199 -20.52 39.64 28.49
CA ARG A 199 -19.67 39.95 27.34
C ARG A 199 -18.18 39.71 27.60
N LYS A 200 -17.69 40.01 28.81
CA LYS A 200 -16.31 39.66 29.16
C LYS A 200 -16.09 38.15 29.23
N LEU A 201 -17.02 37.42 29.85
CA LEU A 201 -16.96 35.96 29.90
C LEU A 201 -17.09 35.34 28.51
N ALA A 202 -17.91 35.94 27.65
CA ALA A 202 -18.05 35.63 26.23
C ALA A 202 -16.74 35.76 25.47
N GLU A 203 -16.10 36.94 25.54
CA GLU A 203 -14.83 37.22 24.89
C GLU A 203 -13.72 36.28 25.38
N GLN A 204 -13.68 36.01 26.69
CA GLN A 204 -12.73 35.05 27.27
C GLN A 204 -12.99 33.61 26.79
N SER A 205 -14.26 33.19 26.72
CA SER A 205 -14.65 31.88 26.20
C SER A 205 -14.33 31.75 24.71
N SER A 206 -14.58 32.79 23.91
CA SER A 206 -14.22 32.84 22.49
C SER A 206 -12.70 32.77 22.27
N ALA A 207 -11.92 33.51 23.06
CA ALA A 207 -10.46 33.44 23.01
C ALA A 207 -9.92 32.05 23.40
N ALA A 208 -10.48 31.43 24.45
CA ALA A 208 -10.13 30.06 24.85
C ALA A 208 -10.47 29.05 23.74
N THR A 209 -11.65 29.19 23.14
CA THR A 209 -12.11 28.39 22.00
C THR A 209 -11.20 28.53 20.78
N SER A 210 -10.77 29.74 20.45
CA SER A 210 -9.81 29.99 19.36
C SER A 210 -8.46 29.32 19.62
N ASN A 211 -7.96 29.34 20.85
CA ASN A 211 -6.73 28.64 21.23
C ASN A 211 -6.88 27.12 21.11
N ILE A 212 -8.02 26.57 21.52
CA ILE A 212 -8.32 25.15 21.34
C ILE A 212 -8.37 24.79 19.85
N GLN A 213 -8.95 25.65 19.01
CA GLN A 213 -9.00 25.43 17.57
C GLN A 213 -7.61 25.43 16.92
N ALA A 214 -6.70 26.29 17.37
CA ALA A 214 -5.30 26.28 16.95
C ALA A 214 -4.57 25.00 17.38
N LEU A 215 -4.76 24.56 18.64
CA LEU A 215 -4.21 23.30 19.15
C LEU A 215 -4.75 22.08 18.38
N ILE A 216 -6.05 22.07 18.07
CA ILE A 216 -6.67 21.02 17.24
C ILE A 216 -6.02 20.99 15.87
N ALA A 217 -5.81 22.14 15.23
CA ALA A 217 -5.17 22.21 13.93
C ALA A 217 -3.72 21.68 13.96
N GLU A 218 -2.93 22.04 14.97
CA GLU A 218 -1.57 21.55 15.15
C GLU A 218 -1.54 20.03 15.35
N VAL A 219 -2.42 19.51 16.22
CA VAL A 219 -2.53 18.07 16.47
C VAL A 219 -3.02 17.34 15.23
N LYS A 220 -3.94 17.92 14.43
CA LYS A 220 -4.38 17.37 13.15
C LYS A 220 -3.22 17.20 12.18
N GLU A 221 -2.35 18.21 12.10
CA GLU A 221 -1.18 18.18 11.23
C GLU A 221 -0.16 17.13 11.70
N LYS A 222 0.14 17.08 13.00
CA LYS A 222 1.01 16.06 13.60
C LYS A 222 0.46 14.64 13.42
N SER A 223 -0.84 14.43 13.58
CA SER A 223 -1.51 13.15 13.34
C SER A 223 -1.44 12.74 11.87
N LYS A 224 -1.51 13.70 10.94
CA LYS A 224 -1.40 13.42 9.50
C LYS A 224 0.03 13.01 9.15
N LEU A 225 1.02 13.68 9.74
CA LEU A 225 2.42 13.32 9.59
C LEU A 225 2.67 11.91 10.18
N ALA A 226 2.18 11.64 11.39
CA ALA A 226 2.30 10.33 12.03
C ALA A 226 1.67 9.22 11.18
N TYR A 227 0.48 9.47 10.61
CA TYR A 227 -0.18 8.54 9.70
C TYR A 227 0.67 8.26 8.45
N SER A 228 1.24 9.30 7.83
CA SER A 228 2.12 9.14 6.66
C SER A 228 3.36 8.31 6.99
N THR A 229 4.06 8.65 8.07
CA THR A 229 5.26 7.92 8.52
C THR A 229 4.93 6.46 8.84
N MET A 230 3.74 6.20 9.36
CA MET A 230 3.32 4.84 9.69
C MET A 230 2.96 4.02 8.44
N GLU A 231 2.39 4.64 7.40
CA GLU A 231 2.19 3.99 6.09
C GLU A 231 3.54 3.68 5.42
N ASP A 232 4.51 4.58 5.50
CA ASP A 232 5.88 4.33 5.01
C ASP A 232 6.55 3.19 5.79
N SER A 233 6.38 3.18 7.12
CA SER A 233 6.90 2.11 7.99
C SER A 233 6.28 0.76 7.65
N LYS A 234 5.00 0.72 7.29
CA LYS A 234 4.33 -0.49 6.83
C LYS A 234 5.00 -1.09 5.59
N ILE A 235 5.28 -0.26 4.58
CA ILE A 235 5.94 -0.70 3.34
C ILE A 235 7.32 -1.29 3.65
N VAL A 236 8.08 -0.65 4.55
CA VAL A 236 9.40 -1.12 4.96
C VAL A 236 9.32 -2.46 5.68
N VAL A 237 8.36 -2.63 6.60
CA VAL A 237 8.15 -3.91 7.31
C VAL A 237 7.78 -5.00 6.32
N GLU A 238 6.86 -4.77 5.39
CA GLU A 238 6.49 -5.77 4.37
C GLU A 238 7.70 -6.21 3.52
N ALA A 239 8.54 -5.27 3.10
CA ALA A 239 9.77 -5.57 2.37
C ALA A 239 10.77 -6.36 3.22
N GLN A 240 10.88 -6.04 4.52
CA GLN A 240 11.74 -6.75 5.46
C GLN A 240 11.24 -8.18 5.69
N THR A 241 9.93 -8.39 5.84
CA THR A 241 9.32 -9.72 6.00
C THR A 241 9.63 -10.61 4.81
N GLU A 242 9.51 -10.06 3.58
CA GLU A 242 9.86 -10.80 2.37
C GLU A 242 11.36 -11.13 2.31
N ALA A 243 12.24 -10.19 2.67
CA ALA A 243 13.68 -10.44 2.72
C ALA A 243 14.04 -11.54 3.74
N VAL A 244 13.39 -11.56 4.89
CA VAL A 244 13.56 -12.62 5.91
C VAL A 244 13.06 -13.97 5.36
N ARG A 245 11.92 -13.98 4.66
CA ARG A 245 11.38 -15.20 4.02
C ARG A 245 12.35 -15.76 2.98
N GLN A 246 12.89 -14.91 2.11
CA GLN A 246 13.90 -15.30 1.13
C GLN A 246 15.18 -15.83 1.79
N THR A 247 15.62 -15.18 2.88
CA THR A 247 16.78 -15.64 3.65
C THR A 247 16.54 -17.03 4.23
N LYS A 248 15.35 -17.29 4.79
CA LYS A 248 14.95 -18.62 5.29
C LYS A 248 15.00 -19.68 4.18
N ASP A 249 14.52 -19.37 2.99
CA ASP A 249 14.56 -20.30 1.85
C ASP A 249 16.00 -20.61 1.41
N ILE A 250 16.89 -19.62 1.44
CA ILE A 250 18.32 -19.83 1.18
C ILE A 250 18.93 -20.75 2.25
N PHE A 251 18.64 -20.52 3.54
CA PHE A 251 19.11 -21.40 4.61
C PHE A 251 18.61 -22.84 4.48
N ASN A 252 17.34 -23.03 4.06
CA ASN A 252 16.82 -24.37 3.80
C ASN A 252 17.58 -25.05 2.65
N LYS A 253 17.87 -24.33 1.55
CA LYS A 253 18.69 -24.86 0.45
C LYS A 253 20.10 -25.23 0.91
N ILE A 254 20.74 -24.39 1.73
CA ILE A 254 22.06 -24.69 2.31
C ILE A 254 21.99 -25.97 3.15
N SER A 255 20.96 -26.11 3.99
CA SER A 255 20.77 -27.30 4.82
C SER A 255 20.64 -28.56 3.97
N SER A 256 19.84 -28.52 2.90
CA SER A 256 19.70 -29.65 1.97
C SER A 256 21.02 -29.97 1.25
N SER A 257 21.78 -28.95 0.82
CA SER A 257 23.09 -29.17 0.21
C SER A 257 24.07 -29.83 1.17
N ILE A 258 24.07 -29.46 2.46
CA ILE A 258 24.90 -30.10 3.49
C ILE A 258 24.49 -31.57 3.68
N GLU A 259 23.20 -31.87 3.65
CA GLU A 259 22.71 -33.25 3.73
C GLU A 259 23.13 -34.10 2.52
N ASN A 260 23.10 -33.52 1.31
CA ASN A 260 23.63 -34.18 0.11
C ASN A 260 25.13 -34.45 0.23
N ILE A 261 25.93 -33.47 0.63
CA ILE A 261 27.38 -33.64 0.85
C ILE A 261 27.66 -34.77 1.85
N LYS A 262 26.86 -34.86 2.93
CA LYS A 262 26.98 -35.93 3.92
C LYS A 262 26.72 -37.31 3.30
N ASN A 263 25.74 -37.43 2.40
CA ASN A 263 25.44 -38.69 1.73
C ASN A 263 26.53 -39.06 0.71
N GLU A 264 26.97 -38.12 -0.12
CA GLU A 264 28.10 -38.32 -1.05
C GLU A 264 29.38 -38.75 -0.30
N THR A 265 29.64 -38.14 0.85
CA THR A 265 30.79 -38.52 1.70
C THR A 265 30.70 -39.98 2.16
N LYS A 266 29.50 -40.49 2.46
CA LYS A 266 29.31 -41.90 2.82
C LYS A 266 29.60 -42.82 1.63
N GLU A 267 29.15 -42.46 0.43
CA GLU A 267 29.41 -43.22 -0.78
C GLU A 267 30.91 -43.28 -1.10
N ILE A 268 31.63 -42.17 -0.89
CA ILE A 268 33.09 -42.12 -1.00
C ILE A 268 33.74 -43.10 -0.01
N VAL A 269 33.31 -43.10 1.26
CA VAL A 269 33.84 -44.03 2.27
C VAL A 269 33.59 -45.49 1.87
N THR A 270 32.41 -45.82 1.35
CA THR A 270 32.12 -47.17 0.83
C THR A 270 33.05 -47.54 -0.32
N SER A 271 33.22 -46.64 -1.28
CA SER A 271 34.10 -46.84 -2.45
C SER A 271 35.57 -47.06 -2.04
N ILE A 272 36.04 -46.33 -1.02
CA ILE A 272 37.39 -46.51 -0.46
C ILE A 272 37.54 -47.90 0.16
N ASN A 273 36.54 -48.38 0.90
CA ASN A 273 36.58 -49.72 1.49
C ASN A 273 36.59 -50.82 0.43
N GLU A 274 35.79 -50.68 -0.64
CA GLU A 274 35.80 -51.60 -1.77
C GLU A 274 37.15 -51.62 -2.48
N THR A 275 37.74 -50.43 -2.70
CA THR A 275 39.08 -50.30 -3.30
C THR A 275 40.14 -50.98 -2.44
N ASN A 276 40.07 -50.84 -1.11
CA ASN A 276 40.99 -51.53 -0.21
C ASN A 276 40.84 -53.05 -0.28
N ASN A 277 39.61 -53.57 -0.35
CA ASN A 277 39.39 -55.01 -0.50
C ASN A 277 39.95 -55.54 -1.83
N GLN A 278 39.75 -54.80 -2.93
CA GLN A 278 40.36 -55.14 -4.23
C GLN A 278 41.88 -55.10 -4.18
N LYS A 279 42.47 -54.13 -3.45
CA LYS A 279 43.92 -54.05 -3.23
C LYS A 279 44.46 -55.32 -2.57
N GLU A 280 43.78 -55.83 -1.54
CA GLU A 280 44.18 -57.08 -0.86
C GLU A 280 44.10 -58.29 -1.81
N GLN A 281 43.03 -58.42 -2.62
CA GLN A 281 42.92 -59.49 -3.62
C GLN A 281 44.04 -59.45 -4.67
N ILE A 282 44.45 -58.25 -5.09
CA ILE A 282 45.58 -58.07 -6.01
C ILE A 282 46.89 -58.53 -5.35
N LEU A 283 47.10 -58.22 -4.06
CA LEU A 283 48.27 -58.68 -3.32
C LEU A 283 48.33 -60.22 -3.25
N ASP A 284 47.22 -60.88 -2.94
CA ASP A 284 47.14 -62.34 -2.91
C ASP A 284 47.46 -62.96 -4.29
N THR A 285 46.95 -62.33 -5.35
CA THR A 285 47.20 -62.77 -6.73
C THR A 285 48.67 -62.57 -7.10
N MET A 286 49.28 -61.45 -6.73
CA MET A 286 50.71 -61.18 -6.92
C MET A 286 51.58 -62.21 -6.19
N GLN A 287 51.21 -62.60 -4.97
CA GLN A 287 51.92 -63.63 -4.22
C GLN A 287 51.85 -64.98 -4.95
N SER A 288 50.68 -65.35 -5.46
CA SER A 288 50.48 -66.58 -6.24
C SER A 288 51.31 -66.58 -7.53
N ILE A 289 51.36 -65.44 -8.23
CA ILE A 289 52.20 -65.27 -9.43
C ILE A 289 53.68 -65.43 -9.09
N SER A 290 54.13 -64.88 -7.96
CA SER A 290 55.51 -65.04 -7.49
C SER A 290 55.86 -66.52 -7.29
N SER A 291 55.00 -67.26 -6.58
CA SER A 291 55.20 -68.70 -6.34
C SER A 291 55.23 -69.51 -7.64
N VAL A 292 54.31 -69.25 -8.58
CA VAL A 292 54.31 -69.93 -9.89
C VAL A 292 55.56 -69.58 -10.71
N SER A 293 56.06 -68.34 -10.60
CA SER A 293 57.29 -67.92 -11.29
C SER A 293 58.53 -68.63 -10.72
N GLU A 294 58.60 -68.81 -9.40
CA GLU A 294 59.66 -69.59 -8.75
C GLU A 294 59.63 -71.06 -9.18
N GLU A 295 58.46 -71.68 -9.20
CA GLU A 295 58.28 -73.06 -9.67
C GLU A 295 58.65 -73.23 -11.15
N SER A 296 58.29 -72.26 -11.98
CA SER A 296 58.64 -72.25 -13.40
C SER A 296 60.15 -72.11 -13.61
N SER A 297 60.82 -71.29 -12.79
CA SER A 297 62.28 -71.16 -12.82
C SER A 297 62.96 -72.47 -12.44
N ALA A 298 62.53 -73.11 -11.36
CA ALA A 298 63.06 -74.41 -10.92
C ALA A 298 62.84 -75.49 -11.98
N SER A 299 61.65 -75.56 -12.57
CA SER A 299 61.35 -76.48 -13.68
C SER A 299 62.26 -76.23 -14.90
N THR A 300 62.56 -74.96 -15.19
CA THR A 300 63.47 -74.60 -16.29
C THR A 300 64.91 -75.02 -16.01
N GLU A 301 65.36 -74.94 -14.76
CA GLU A 301 66.68 -75.47 -14.34
C GLU A 301 66.73 -76.99 -14.48
N GLU A 302 65.70 -77.72 -14.03
CA GLU A 302 65.62 -79.18 -14.19
C GLU A 302 65.65 -79.60 -15.67
N VAL A 303 64.87 -78.91 -16.52
CA VAL A 303 64.88 -79.17 -17.97
C VAL A 303 66.25 -78.88 -18.58
N SER A 304 66.94 -77.83 -18.13
CA SER A 304 68.29 -77.50 -18.60
C SER A 304 69.29 -78.59 -18.21
N ALA A 305 69.26 -79.06 -16.96
CA ALA A 305 70.11 -80.15 -16.48
C ALA A 305 69.84 -81.46 -17.24
N ALA A 306 68.56 -81.83 -17.43
CA ALA A 306 68.19 -83.00 -18.22
C ALA A 306 68.67 -82.88 -19.67
N THR A 307 68.63 -81.68 -20.25
CA THR A 307 69.14 -81.42 -21.61
C THR A 307 70.66 -81.61 -21.67
N GLU A 308 71.41 -81.18 -20.65
CA GLU A 308 72.86 -81.44 -20.55
C GLU A 308 73.18 -82.94 -20.43
N GLU A 309 72.44 -83.69 -19.61
CA GLU A 309 72.58 -85.14 -19.49
C GLU A 309 72.29 -85.86 -20.82
N ILE A 310 71.20 -85.49 -21.50
CA ILE A 310 70.85 -86.02 -22.82
C ILE A 310 71.97 -85.72 -23.84
N SER A 311 72.54 -84.51 -23.81
CA SER A 311 73.66 -84.14 -24.69
C SER A 311 74.89 -85.00 -24.41
N ALA A 312 75.21 -85.27 -23.14
CA ALA A 312 76.32 -86.14 -22.76
C ALA A 312 76.09 -87.59 -23.22
N ALA A 313 74.90 -88.14 -22.99
CA ALA A 313 74.52 -89.48 -23.43
C ALA A 313 74.58 -89.61 -24.97
N MET A 314 74.17 -88.57 -25.70
CA MET A 314 74.28 -88.55 -27.16
C MET A 314 75.74 -88.53 -27.66
N ASN A 315 76.64 -87.86 -26.94
CA ASN A 315 78.07 -87.91 -27.27
C ASN A 315 78.64 -89.33 -27.06
N GLU A 316 78.26 -90.02 -25.99
CA GLU A 316 78.64 -91.41 -25.74
C GLU A 316 78.04 -92.36 -26.79
N PHE A 317 76.76 -92.17 -27.15
CA PHE A 317 76.09 -92.91 -28.21
C PHE A 317 76.82 -92.75 -29.56
N ASN A 318 77.19 -91.52 -29.93
CA ASN A 318 77.95 -91.27 -31.16
C ASN A 318 79.33 -91.94 -31.13
N SER A 319 80.02 -91.91 -29.98
CA SER A 319 81.31 -92.58 -29.79
C SER A 319 81.19 -94.10 -29.97
N THR A 320 80.22 -94.72 -29.32
CA THR A 320 79.98 -96.18 -29.42
C THR A 320 79.54 -96.58 -30.82
N ALA A 321 78.71 -95.78 -31.50
CA ALA A 321 78.35 -95.99 -32.90
C ALA A 321 79.58 -95.92 -33.83
N SER A 322 80.50 -94.98 -33.58
CA SER A 322 81.77 -94.88 -34.32
C SER A 322 82.66 -96.11 -34.09
N GLN A 323 82.81 -96.54 -32.84
CA GLN A 323 83.57 -97.76 -32.49
C GLN A 323 82.97 -99.01 -33.15
N LEU A 324 81.64 -99.12 -33.16
CA LEU A 324 80.94 -100.22 -33.84
C LEU A 324 81.21 -100.19 -35.34
N SER A 325 81.16 -99.01 -35.97
CA SER A 325 81.49 -98.85 -37.39
C SER A 325 82.94 -99.27 -37.68
N GLU A 326 83.90 -98.90 -36.83
CA GLU A 326 85.30 -99.33 -36.96
C GLU A 326 85.43 -100.86 -36.83
N LEU A 327 84.74 -101.47 -35.87
CA LEU A 327 84.75 -102.91 -35.68
C LEU A 327 84.15 -103.65 -36.88
N VAL A 328 83.06 -103.14 -37.47
CA VAL A 328 82.47 -103.68 -38.70
C VAL A 328 83.48 -103.61 -39.86
N GLN A 329 84.17 -102.49 -40.05
CA GLN A 329 85.21 -102.37 -41.08
C GLN A 329 86.37 -103.34 -40.84
N LEU A 330 86.78 -103.53 -39.59
CA LEU A 330 87.82 -104.51 -39.23
C LEU A 330 87.36 -105.93 -39.55
N LEU A 331 86.12 -106.29 -39.19
CA LEU A 331 85.53 -107.59 -39.48
C LEU A 331 85.45 -107.85 -40.98
N GLU A 332 85.02 -106.86 -41.78
CA GLU A 332 85.01 -106.94 -43.25
C GLU A 332 86.41 -107.21 -43.81
N ARG A 333 87.45 -106.54 -43.27
CA ARG A 333 88.84 -106.79 -43.68
C ARG A 333 89.28 -108.21 -43.35
N GLU A 334 88.95 -108.71 -42.15
CA GLU A 334 89.29 -110.09 -41.76
C GLU A 334 88.57 -111.13 -42.62
N ILE A 335 87.29 -110.93 -42.92
CA ILE A 335 86.51 -111.81 -43.82
C ILE A 335 87.14 -111.83 -45.22
N ASN A 336 87.56 -110.68 -45.76
CA ASN A 336 88.20 -110.58 -47.07
C ASN A 336 89.55 -111.30 -47.18
N LYS A 337 90.20 -111.67 -46.07
CA LYS A 337 91.41 -112.53 -46.09
C LYS A 337 91.08 -113.97 -46.46
N PHE A 338 89.86 -114.43 -46.20
CA PHE A 338 89.43 -115.77 -46.57
C PHE A 338 89.02 -115.78 -48.05
N LYS A 339 89.95 -116.18 -48.92
CA LYS A 339 89.61 -116.47 -50.32
C LYS A 339 88.73 -117.71 -50.39
N LEU A 340 87.48 -117.54 -50.82
CA LEU A 340 86.65 -118.64 -51.29
C LEU A 340 87.34 -119.25 -52.51
N LYS A 341 87.66 -120.55 -52.42
CA LYS A 341 88.23 -121.35 -53.51
C LYS A 341 87.18 -121.71 -54.55
#